data_AF-A0A8B7DF66-F1
#
_entry.id   AF-A0A8B7DF66-F1
#
_cell.length_a   1.000
_cell.length_b   1.000
_cell.length_c   1.000
_cell.angle_alpha   90.00
_cell.angle_beta   90.00
_cell.angle_gamma   90.00
#
_symmetry.space_group_name_H-M   'P 1'
#
loop_
_entity.id
_entity.type
_entity.pdbx_description
1 polymer ?
#
loop_
_entity_poly.entity_id
_entity_poly.type
_entity_poly.pdbx_seq_one_letter_code
_entity_poly.pdbx_strand_id
1 'polypeptide(L)'
;MVQDQMRQDRQRQHERLRGYEEKLADGEWTATKFLEAASFLCNNMKMPSDQEVQEFIEQEQTADEESQSNGQAAVVERPIENVCKVYLVNSLQVVVFPCRHLCLCQQCAEAIQSSAINHCPVCRGSTADLIIVFI
;
A
#
# COMPACT_ATOMS: atom_id res chain seq x y z
N MET A 1 -21.52 5.58 20.21
CA MET A 1 -21.04 6.98 20.12
C MET A 1 -19.76 7.11 19.29
N VAL A 2 -18.59 6.62 19.72
CA VAL A 2 -17.34 6.76 18.92
C VAL A 2 -17.36 5.93 17.63
N GLN A 3 -17.89 4.71 17.67
CA GLN A 3 -18.03 3.84 16.49
C GLN A 3 -19.04 4.39 15.46
N ASP A 4 -20.15 4.99 15.92
CA ASP A 4 -21.14 5.65 15.03
C ASP A 4 -20.54 6.86 14.32
N GLN A 5 -19.75 7.65 15.05
CA GLN A 5 -19.05 8.81 14.49
C GLN A 5 -18.07 8.39 13.39
N MET A 6 -17.29 7.32 13.59
CA MET A 6 -16.36 6.80 12.58
C MET A 6 -17.08 6.28 11.32
N ARG A 7 -18.24 5.63 11.48
CA ARG A 7 -19.08 5.18 10.35
C ARG A 7 -19.63 6.38 9.57
N GLN A 8 -20.11 7.42 10.26
CA GLN A 8 -20.59 8.65 9.63
C GLN A 8 -19.48 9.41 8.91
N ASP A 9 -18.27 9.47 9.48
CA ASP A 9 -17.14 10.16 8.87
C ASP A 9 -16.65 9.45 7.61
N ARG A 10 -16.60 8.11 7.63
CA ARG A 10 -16.32 7.30 6.43
C ARG A 10 -17.36 7.53 5.34
N GLN A 11 -18.64 7.57 5.71
CA GLN A 11 -19.72 7.80 4.75
C GLN A 11 -19.66 9.20 4.14
N ARG A 12 -19.35 10.23 4.94
CA ARG A 12 -19.09 11.59 4.44
C ARG A 12 -17.89 11.66 3.49
N GLN A 13 -16.83 10.92 3.77
CA GLN A 13 -15.66 10.86 2.87
C GLN A 13 -16.00 10.19 1.54
N HIS A 14 -16.77 9.09 1.57
CA HIS A 14 -17.20 8.36 0.38
C HIS A 14 -18.10 9.22 -0.52
N GLU A 15 -19.03 9.98 0.07
CA GLU A 15 -19.89 10.90 -0.68
C GLU A 15 -19.10 12.04 -1.35
N ARG A 16 -18.06 12.55 -0.67
CA ARG A 16 -17.15 13.56 -1.25
C ARG A 16 -16.33 13.00 -2.41
N LEU A 17 -15.81 11.77 -2.30
CA LEU A 17 -15.08 11.11 -3.38
C LEU A 17 -15.97 10.92 -4.62
N ARG A 18 -17.21 10.45 -4.43
CA ARG A 18 -18.18 10.31 -5.52
C ARG A 18 -18.39 11.64 -6.26
N GLY A 19 -18.58 12.73 -5.52
CA GLY A 19 -18.72 14.06 -6.13
C GLY A 19 -17.46 14.56 -6.85
N TYR A 20 -16.27 14.07 -6.50
CA TYR A 20 -15.04 14.39 -7.24
C TYR A 20 -14.92 13.55 -8.52
N GLU A 21 -15.35 12.29 -8.48
CA GLU A 21 -15.40 11.39 -9.63
C GLU A 21 -16.39 11.89 -10.69
N GLU A 22 -17.57 12.36 -10.27
CA GLU A 22 -18.55 12.99 -11.17
C GLU A 22 -17.95 14.21 -11.88
N LYS A 23 -17.27 15.10 -11.15
CA LYS A 23 -16.59 16.27 -11.74
C LYS A 23 -15.45 15.92 -12.67
N LEU A 24 -14.77 14.80 -12.44
CA LEU A 24 -13.75 14.28 -13.34
C LEU A 24 -14.41 13.71 -14.61
N ALA A 25 -15.54 13.00 -14.47
CA ALA A 25 -16.29 12.45 -15.59
C ALA A 25 -16.92 13.54 -16.48
N ASP A 26 -17.43 14.61 -15.86
CA ASP A 26 -17.99 15.78 -16.56
C ASP A 26 -16.90 16.68 -17.18
N GLY A 27 -15.62 16.38 -16.94
CA GLY A 27 -14.47 17.13 -17.44
C GLY A 27 -14.27 18.50 -16.77
N GLU A 28 -15.05 18.82 -15.72
CA GLU A 28 -14.85 20.01 -14.90
C GLU A 28 -13.51 20.00 -14.15
N TRP A 29 -13.03 18.80 -13.83
CA TRP A 29 -11.78 18.58 -13.10
C TRP A 29 -10.75 17.87 -13.97
N THR A 30 -9.50 18.31 -13.84
CA THR A 30 -8.35 17.57 -14.36
C THR A 30 -7.99 16.42 -13.43
N ALA A 31 -7.36 15.37 -13.96
CA ALA A 31 -6.84 14.27 -13.16
C ALA A 31 -5.92 14.72 -12.02
N THR A 32 -5.12 15.78 -12.24
CA THR A 32 -4.25 16.37 -11.20
C THR A 32 -5.04 16.97 -10.05
N LYS A 33 -6.08 17.74 -10.35
CA LYS A 33 -6.97 18.36 -9.35
C LYS A 33 -7.74 17.31 -8.56
N PHE A 34 -8.17 16.23 -9.22
CA PHE A 34 -8.77 15.07 -8.57
C PHE A 34 -7.81 14.42 -7.58
N LEU A 35 -6.59 14.06 -8.01
CA LEU A 35 -5.61 13.38 -7.16
C LEU A 35 -5.22 14.23 -5.95
N GLU A 36 -5.05 15.54 -6.13
CA GLU A 36 -4.78 16.46 -5.03
C GLU A 36 -5.95 16.48 -4.02
N ALA A 37 -7.18 16.68 -4.49
CA ALA A 37 -8.37 16.73 -3.64
C ALA A 37 -8.67 15.39 -2.94
N ALA A 38 -8.48 14.26 -3.62
CA ALA A 38 -8.66 12.91 -3.08
C ALA A 38 -7.60 12.58 -2.02
N SER A 39 -6.35 13.02 -2.21
CA SER A 39 -5.28 12.85 -1.23
C SER A 39 -5.64 13.47 0.13
N PHE A 40 -6.28 14.65 0.15
CA PHE A 40 -6.73 15.30 1.39
C PHE A 40 -7.89 14.56 2.09
N LEU A 41 -8.67 13.76 1.38
CA LEU A 41 -9.73 12.95 2.01
C LEU A 41 -9.15 11.73 2.74
N CYS A 42 -8.14 11.10 2.16
CA CYS A 42 -7.52 9.89 2.70
C CYS A 42 -6.43 10.16 3.76
N ASN A 43 -5.85 11.37 3.79
CA ASN A 43 -4.79 11.75 4.73
C ASN A 43 -5.17 11.66 6.23
N ASN A 44 -6.46 11.56 6.55
CA ASN A 44 -6.96 11.40 7.92
C ASN A 44 -7.70 10.07 8.15
N MET A 45 -7.60 9.10 7.23
CA MET A 45 -8.16 7.77 7.46
C MET A 45 -7.30 7.06 8.51
N LYS A 46 -7.83 6.92 9.72
CA LYS A 46 -7.28 5.97 10.68
C LYS A 46 -7.41 4.59 10.04
N MET A 47 -6.27 3.96 9.76
CA MET A 47 -6.23 2.56 9.34
C MET A 47 -7.11 1.76 10.31
N PRO A 48 -8.12 1.02 9.82
CA PRO A 48 -8.92 0.17 10.69
C PRO A 48 -7.98 -0.79 11.41
N SER A 49 -8.22 -0.98 12.70
CA SER A 49 -7.46 -1.96 13.48
C SER A 49 -7.71 -3.37 12.94
N ASP A 50 -6.79 -4.29 13.15
CA ASP A 50 -6.90 -5.68 12.66
C ASP A 50 -8.25 -6.34 13.02
N GLN A 51 -8.84 -5.98 14.17
CA GLN A 51 -10.17 -6.43 14.57
C GLN A 51 -11.31 -5.89 13.67
N GLU A 52 -11.24 -4.63 13.23
CA GLU A 52 -12.25 -4.01 12.35
C GLU A 52 -12.13 -4.49 10.90
N VAL A 53 -10.93 -4.92 10.50
CA VAL A 53 -10.68 -5.57 9.19
C VAL A 53 -11.30 -6.96 9.17
N GLN A 54 -11.16 -7.73 10.26
CA GLN A 54 -11.73 -9.07 10.40
C GLN A 54 -13.26 -9.08 10.26
N GLU A 55 -13.97 -8.16 10.93
CA GLU A 55 -15.44 -8.05 10.86
C GLU A 55 -15.96 -7.66 9.46
N PHE A 56 -15.15 -6.92 8.68
CA PHE A 56 -15.49 -6.53 7.30
C PHE A 56 -15.33 -7.70 6.33
N ILE A 57 -14.26 -8.50 6.50
CA ILE A 57 -14.00 -9.71 5.71
C ILE A 57 -15.10 -10.76 5.94
N GLU A 58 -15.58 -10.93 7.18
CA GLU A 58 -16.63 -11.88 7.51
C GLU A 58 -18.00 -11.55 6.87
N GLN A 59 -18.30 -10.26 6.62
CA GLN A 59 -19.57 -9.87 5.98
C GLN A 59 -19.57 -10.12 4.46
N GLU A 60 -18.44 -9.89 3.77
CA GLU A 60 -18.31 -10.16 2.33
C GLU A 60 -18.31 -11.67 2.00
N GLN A 61 -17.84 -12.52 2.93
CA GLN A 61 -17.79 -13.96 2.74
C GLN A 61 -19.15 -14.68 2.77
N THR A 62 -20.25 -14.00 3.16
CA THR A 62 -21.60 -14.61 3.15
C THR A 62 -22.29 -14.56 1.78
N ALA A 63 -21.67 -13.94 0.76
CA ALA A 63 -22.25 -13.80 -0.58
C ALA A 63 -21.81 -14.87 -1.60
N ASP A 64 -20.76 -15.66 -1.30
CA ASP A 64 -20.11 -16.55 -2.29
C ASP A 64 -20.20 -18.06 -1.96
N GLU A 65 -21.18 -18.51 -1.17
CA GLU A 65 -21.35 -19.92 -0.76
C GLU A 65 -21.87 -20.89 -1.84
N GLU A 66 -21.55 -20.73 -3.12
CA GLU A 66 -21.78 -21.80 -4.11
C GLU A 66 -20.60 -21.94 -5.09
N SER A 67 -19.53 -22.61 -4.64
CA SER A 67 -18.90 -23.75 -5.37
C SER A 67 -17.64 -24.25 -4.66
N GLN A 68 -17.67 -25.53 -4.28
CA GLN A 68 -16.67 -26.27 -3.51
C GLN A 68 -15.33 -26.50 -4.27
N SER A 69 -14.18 -26.46 -3.56
CA SER A 69 -13.34 -27.65 -3.35
C SER A 69 -12.09 -27.40 -2.47
N ASN A 70 -12.08 -28.11 -1.35
CA ASN A 70 -10.97 -28.79 -0.67
C ASN A 70 -9.49 -28.43 -1.01
N GLY A 71 -8.85 -27.71 -0.10
CA GLY A 71 -7.39 -27.54 -0.06
C GLY A 71 -6.95 -26.72 1.17
N GLN A 72 -6.97 -27.31 2.36
CA GLN A 72 -6.50 -26.65 3.58
C GLN A 72 -4.96 -26.54 3.58
N ALA A 73 -4.43 -25.44 3.04
CA ALA A 73 -3.14 -24.92 3.44
C ALA A 73 -3.41 -23.83 4.48
N ALA A 74 -3.04 -24.07 5.74
CA ALA A 74 -3.00 -23.02 6.75
C ALA A 74 -1.93 -22.01 6.33
N VAL A 75 -2.34 -20.94 5.65
CA VAL A 75 -1.47 -19.82 5.32
C VAL A 75 -1.29 -19.02 6.60
N VAL A 76 -0.22 -19.33 7.35
CA VAL A 76 0.23 -18.43 8.41
C VAL A 76 0.87 -17.24 7.70
N GLU A 77 0.09 -16.17 7.51
CA GLU A 77 0.62 -14.88 7.05
C GLU A 77 1.56 -14.34 8.12
N ARG A 78 2.85 -14.70 8.01
CA ARG A 78 3.90 -14.02 8.75
C ARG A 78 4.14 -12.70 8.02
N PRO A 79 4.08 -11.56 8.71
CA PRO A 79 4.29 -10.28 8.05
C PRO A 79 5.71 -10.27 7.46
N ILE A 80 5.79 -9.86 6.20
CA ILE A 80 6.97 -9.82 5.33
C ILE A 80 7.87 -8.65 5.78
N GLU A 81 8.20 -8.65 7.07
CA GLU A 81 9.03 -7.68 7.75
C GLU A 81 10.49 -8.04 7.47
N ASN A 82 11.30 -7.03 7.16
CA ASN A 82 12.75 -7.17 6.98
C ASN A 82 13.23 -8.01 5.78
N VAL A 83 12.39 -8.22 4.77
CA VAL A 83 12.82 -8.79 3.48
C VAL A 83 12.81 -7.78 2.33
N CYS A 84 13.68 -8.04 1.37
CA CYS A 84 13.85 -7.32 0.11
C CYS A 84 12.52 -7.14 -0.61
N LYS A 85 12.21 -5.91 -1.02
CA LYS A 85 10.94 -5.59 -1.70
C LYS A 85 10.91 -5.96 -3.18
N VAL A 86 12.01 -6.53 -3.69
CA VAL A 86 12.13 -7.03 -5.07
C VAL A 86 12.03 -8.55 -5.10
N TYR A 87 12.86 -9.26 -4.33
CA TYR A 87 12.85 -10.73 -4.29
C TYR A 87 11.87 -11.32 -3.28
N LEU A 88 11.43 -10.56 -2.27
CA LEU A 88 10.50 -10.98 -1.21
C LEU A 88 10.93 -12.18 -0.36
N VAL A 89 12.13 -12.73 -0.60
CA VAL A 89 12.68 -13.88 0.14
C VAL A 89 13.99 -13.56 0.86
N ASN A 90 14.76 -12.60 0.34
CA ASN A 90 16.10 -12.27 0.86
C ASN A 90 16.02 -11.20 1.95
N SER A 91 16.94 -11.22 2.91
CA SER A 91 17.03 -10.20 3.96
C SER A 91 17.40 -8.82 3.41
N LEU A 92 16.95 -7.77 4.11
CA LEU A 92 17.34 -6.39 3.82
C LEU A 92 18.77 -6.11 4.26
N GLN A 93 19.57 -5.53 3.38
CA GLN A 93 20.98 -5.24 3.63
C GLN A 93 21.44 -3.92 2.99
N VAL A 94 20.62 -3.24 2.20
CA VAL A 94 21.04 -2.06 1.44
C VAL A 94 20.10 -0.88 1.66
N VAL A 95 20.69 0.23 2.09
CA VAL A 95 20.04 1.53 2.24
C VAL A 95 20.27 2.36 0.97
N VAL A 96 19.19 2.88 0.39
CA VAL A 96 19.25 3.73 -0.81
C VAL A 96 19.47 5.20 -0.40
N PHE A 97 20.52 5.85 -0.93
CA PHE A 97 20.79 7.27 -0.70
C PHE A 97 20.33 8.13 -1.88
N PRO A 98 19.67 9.29 -1.67
CA PRO A 98 19.50 10.02 -0.40
C PRO A 98 18.21 9.72 0.39
N CYS A 99 17.30 8.89 -0.13
CA CYS A 99 15.98 8.71 0.47
C CYS A 99 15.96 7.88 1.77
N ARG A 100 17.06 7.17 2.09
CA ARG A 100 17.29 6.34 3.29
C ARG A 100 16.37 5.12 3.43
N HIS A 101 15.73 4.67 2.36
CA HIS A 101 14.93 3.44 2.41
C HIS A 101 15.85 2.21 2.45
N LEU A 102 15.66 1.38 3.48
CA LEU A 102 16.21 0.02 3.56
C LEU A 102 15.21 -0.93 2.89
N CYS A 103 15.42 -1.26 1.61
CA CYS A 103 14.41 -1.99 0.83
C CYS A 103 14.97 -3.08 -0.11
N LEU A 104 16.28 -3.29 -0.12
CA LEU A 104 16.96 -4.19 -1.04
C LEU A 104 17.85 -5.19 -0.30
N CYS A 105 18.00 -6.38 -0.87
CA CYS A 105 19.13 -7.26 -0.61
C CYS A 105 20.33 -6.87 -1.49
N GLN A 106 21.51 -7.42 -1.20
CA GLN A 106 22.73 -7.13 -1.95
C GLN A 106 22.62 -7.44 -3.45
N GLN A 107 22.02 -8.58 -3.82
CA GLN A 107 21.84 -8.98 -5.23
C GLN A 107 20.99 -7.98 -6.03
N CYS A 108 19.92 -7.47 -5.44
CA CYS A 108 19.09 -6.46 -6.11
C CYS A 108 19.80 -5.10 -6.21
N ALA A 109 20.66 -4.77 -5.25
CA ALA A 109 21.45 -3.54 -5.30
C ALA A 109 22.42 -3.55 -6.49
N GLU A 110 23.10 -4.67 -6.73
CA GLU A 110 23.98 -4.87 -7.89
C GLU A 110 23.20 -4.78 -9.22
N ALA A 111 22.01 -5.35 -9.26
CA ALA A 111 21.12 -5.26 -10.43
C ALA A 111 20.71 -3.81 -10.73
N ILE A 112 20.40 -3.02 -9.70
CA ILE A 112 20.05 -1.60 -9.88
C ILE A 112 21.25 -0.80 -10.39
N GLN A 113 22.44 -0.97 -9.79
CA GLN A 113 23.66 -0.27 -10.22
C GLN A 113 24.06 -0.56 -11.67
N SER A 114 23.82 -1.79 -12.14
CA SER A 114 24.11 -2.21 -13.50
C SER A 114 23.00 -1.84 -14.51
N SER A 115 21.82 -1.44 -14.02
CA SER A 115 20.70 -1.04 -14.87
C SER A 115 20.77 0.44 -15.26
N ALA A 116 20.11 0.80 -16.36
CA ALA A 116 19.93 2.21 -16.73
C ALA A 116 19.01 2.97 -15.75
N ILE A 117 18.30 2.27 -14.86
CA ILE A 117 17.26 2.82 -13.99
C ILE A 117 17.75 2.84 -12.54
N ASN A 118 18.34 3.97 -12.14
CA ASN A 118 18.84 4.19 -10.78
C ASN A 118 17.78 4.88 -9.92
N HIS A 119 16.72 4.16 -9.53
CA HIS A 119 15.65 4.71 -8.68
C HIS A 119 15.36 3.82 -7.48
N CYS A 120 14.94 4.42 -6.37
CA CYS A 120 14.50 3.70 -5.19
C CYS A 120 13.19 2.94 -5.48
N PRO A 121 13.09 1.62 -5.21
CA PRO A 121 11.85 0.87 -5.41
C PRO A 121 10.66 1.35 -4.57
N VAL A 122 10.93 2.02 -3.43
CA VAL A 122 9.90 2.45 -2.48
C VAL A 122 9.38 3.85 -2.84
N CYS A 123 10.26 4.84 -2.97
CA CYS A 123 9.86 6.24 -3.16
C CYS A 123 10.08 6.77 -4.56
N ARG A 124 10.61 5.95 -5.48
CA ARG A 124 10.91 6.31 -6.88
C ARG A 124 11.89 7.47 -7.07
N GLY A 125 12.50 7.97 -5.99
CA GLY A 125 13.53 9.01 -6.05
C GLY A 125 14.82 8.47 -6.67
N SER A 126 15.60 9.34 -7.30
CA SER A 126 16.89 8.99 -7.89
C SER A 126 17.86 8.45 -6.84
N THR A 127 18.48 7.32 -7.18
CA THR A 127 19.52 6.68 -6.37
C THR A 127 20.86 7.29 -6.74
N ALA A 128 21.50 7.94 -5.76
CA ALA A 128 22.85 8.47 -5.92
C ALA A 128 23.90 7.47 -5.42
N ASP A 129 23.58 6.72 -4.35
CA ASP A 129 24.49 5.73 -3.78
C ASP A 129 23.70 4.61 -3.06
N LEU A 130 24.34 3.46 -2.86
CA LEU A 130 23.79 2.29 -2.17
C LEU A 130 24.73 1.90 -1.02
N ILE A 131 24.24 1.98 0.21
CA ILE A 131 25.03 1.73 1.41
C ILE A 131 24.67 0.34 1.94
N ILE A 132 25.66 -0.56 2.00
CA ILE A 132 25.49 -1.88 2.61
C ILE A 132 25.53 -1.76 4.13
N VAL A 133 24.54 -2.34 4.79
CA VAL A 133 24.40 -2.40 6.24
C VAL A 133 24.37 -3.84 6.73
N PHE A 134 24.90 -4.06 7.92
CA PHE A 134 24.87 -5.35 8.62
C PHE A 134 23.91 -5.21 9.80
N ILE A 135 22.87 -6.03 9.82
CA ILE A 135 21.75 -6.00 10.78
C ILE A 135 21.74 -7.30 11.58
#